data_AF-A0A529P9R5-F1
#
_entry.id   AF-A0A529P9R5-F1
#
_cell.length_a   1.000
_cell.length_b   1.000
_cell.length_c   1.000
_cell.angle_alpha   90.00
_cell.angle_beta   90.00
_cell.angle_gamma   90.00
#
_symmetry.space_group_name_H-M   'P 1'
#
loop_
_entity.id
_entity.type
_entity.pdbx_description
1 polymer ?
#
loop_
_entity_poly.entity_id
_entity_poly.type
_entity_poly.pdbx_seq_one_letter_code
_entity_poly.pdbx_strand_id
1 'polypeptide(L)'
;ETPLTAAGEGIRELAASAGKGTDIERLHRLMGTIGERVAYKPGATTVMTPAEEALALRTGVCQDHSHIFAAAARAMGFPARYVSGYLMMDAAVQQAASHAWAEAHVQGLGWVAFDAANGISPDERYVRVATGRDYRDASPVSGIRLGQAQEQLAVTVTVEQ
;
A
#
# COMPACT_ATOMS: atom_id res chain seq x y z
N GLU A 1 14.97 4.74 -0.57
CA GLU A 1 13.94 5.45 -1.37
C GLU A 1 13.81 4.80 -2.74
N THR A 2 12.68 4.96 -3.43
CA THR A 2 12.42 4.47 -4.80
C THR A 2 11.66 5.54 -5.58
N PRO A 3 11.65 5.53 -6.92
CA PRO A 3 10.81 6.43 -7.71
C PRO A 3 9.32 6.42 -7.33
N LEU A 4 8.73 5.26 -7.01
CA LEU A 4 7.31 5.17 -6.65
C LEU A 4 7.00 5.68 -5.24
N THR A 5 8.01 5.74 -4.37
CA THR A 5 7.87 6.15 -2.97
C THR A 5 8.80 7.31 -2.64
N ALA A 6 9.13 8.15 -3.62
CA ALA A 6 9.93 9.33 -3.40
C ALA A 6 9.12 10.33 -2.57
N ALA A 7 9.75 10.94 -1.57
CA ALA A 7 9.08 11.93 -0.74
C ALA A 7 9.17 13.30 -1.42
N GLY A 8 8.11 13.72 -2.10
CA GLY A 8 7.98 15.09 -2.57
C GLY A 8 7.52 16.04 -1.46
N GLU A 9 7.07 17.23 -1.84
CA GLU A 9 6.60 18.24 -0.89
C GLU A 9 5.31 17.78 -0.19
N GLY A 10 4.33 17.29 -0.96
CA GLY A 10 3.05 16.82 -0.41
C GLY A 10 3.22 15.64 0.54
N ILE A 11 4.11 14.70 0.21
CA ILE A 11 4.42 13.58 1.11
C ILE A 11 5.11 14.07 2.41
N ARG A 12 6.03 15.04 2.33
CA ARG A 12 6.67 15.62 3.53
C ARG A 12 5.68 16.39 4.40
N GLU A 13 4.74 17.13 3.79
CA GLU A 13 3.68 17.82 4.53
C GLU A 13 2.73 16.83 5.22
N LEU A 14 2.35 15.75 4.52
CA LEU A 14 1.55 14.67 5.08
C LEU A 14 2.26 13.97 6.25
N ALA A 15 3.57 13.71 6.11
CA ALA A 15 4.41 13.19 7.19
C ALA A 15 4.44 14.14 8.41
N ALA A 16 4.51 15.45 8.18
CA ALA A 16 4.49 16.44 9.24
C ALA A 16 3.11 16.54 9.93
N SER A 17 2.00 16.32 9.20
CA SER A 17 0.66 16.36 9.77
C SER A 17 0.38 15.21 10.76
N ALA A 18 1.20 14.17 10.77
CA ALA A 18 1.14 13.12 11.78
C ALA A 18 1.46 13.63 13.20
N GLY A 19 2.00 14.84 13.39
CA GLY A 19 2.08 15.51 14.70
C GLY A 19 2.89 14.78 15.78
N LYS A 20 2.60 15.10 17.05
CA LYS A 20 3.23 14.50 18.25
C LYS A 20 2.44 13.29 18.77
N GLY A 21 3.07 12.46 19.57
CA GLY A 21 2.49 11.24 20.16
C GLY A 21 3.51 10.11 20.18
N THR A 22 3.08 8.94 20.65
CA THR A 22 3.83 7.69 20.48
C THR A 22 3.96 7.34 19.00
N ASP A 23 4.95 6.51 18.66
CA ASP A 23 5.19 6.09 17.27
C ASP A 23 3.95 5.44 16.64
N ILE A 24 3.26 4.58 17.38
CA ILE A 24 2.06 3.89 16.91
C ILE A 24 0.90 4.86 16.66
N GLU A 25 0.67 5.83 17.55
CA GLU A 25 -0.36 6.86 17.38
C GLU A 25 -0.09 7.71 16.15
N ARG A 26 1.18 8.08 15.91
CA ARG A 26 1.57 8.87 14.74
C ARG A 26 1.33 8.11 13.44
N LEU A 27 1.64 6.82 13.40
CA LEU A 27 1.42 5.97 12.22
C LEU A 27 -0.07 5.71 11.96
N HIS A 28 -0.89 5.49 12.99
CA HIS A 28 -2.35 5.39 12.82
C HIS A 28 -2.97 6.70 12.36
N ARG A 29 -2.49 7.84 12.87
CA ARG A 29 -2.94 9.16 12.41
C ARG A 29 -2.61 9.37 10.94
N LEU A 30 -1.40 9.00 10.52
CA LEU A 30 -1.00 9.04 9.11
C LEU A 30 -1.94 8.18 8.24
N MET A 31 -2.24 6.95 8.65
CA MET A 31 -3.19 6.06 7.95
C MET A 31 -4.56 6.72 7.78
N GLY A 32 -5.12 7.29 8.86
CA GLY A 32 -6.40 7.99 8.82
C GLY A 32 -6.39 9.21 7.88
N THR A 33 -5.35 10.05 7.98
CA THR A 33 -5.23 11.23 7.11
C THR A 33 -5.12 10.86 5.63
N ILE A 34 -4.48 9.74 5.29
CA ILE A 34 -4.42 9.24 3.90
C ILE A 34 -5.82 8.87 3.40
N GLY A 35 -6.57 8.08 4.19
CA GLY A 35 -7.93 7.67 3.83
C GLY A 35 -8.91 8.85 3.67
N GLU A 36 -8.69 9.95 4.39
CA GLU A 36 -9.46 11.19 4.24
C GLU A 36 -9.07 12.01 3.00
N ARG A 37 -7.78 12.02 2.63
CA ARG A 37 -7.25 12.88 1.56
C ARG A 37 -7.34 12.23 0.18
N VAL A 38 -7.29 10.90 0.11
CA VAL A 38 -7.23 10.13 -1.12
C VAL A 38 -8.44 9.22 -1.20
N ALA A 39 -9.37 9.52 -2.10
CA ALA A 39 -10.56 8.70 -2.28
C ALA A 39 -10.23 7.42 -3.07
N TYR A 40 -10.78 6.28 -2.63
CA TYR A 40 -10.62 5.02 -3.35
C TYR A 40 -11.37 5.04 -4.68
N LYS A 41 -10.64 5.01 -5.80
CA LYS A 41 -11.21 5.08 -7.15
C LYS A 41 -10.39 4.26 -8.16
N PRO A 42 -10.87 3.06 -8.55
CA PRO A 42 -10.26 2.28 -9.62
C PRO A 42 -10.18 3.03 -10.96
N GLY A 43 -9.11 2.78 -11.72
CA GLY A 43 -8.91 3.32 -13.07
C GLY A 43 -8.38 4.76 -13.14
N ALA A 44 -8.15 5.42 -12.00
CA ALA A 44 -7.57 6.77 -11.95
C ALA A 44 -6.03 6.76 -12.03
N THR A 45 -5.40 5.66 -11.62
CA THR A 45 -3.95 5.51 -11.49
C THR A 45 -3.48 4.21 -12.17
N THR A 46 -2.17 4.03 -12.26
CA THR A 46 -1.54 2.80 -12.77
C THR A 46 -0.57 2.22 -11.74
N VAL A 47 -0.09 1.01 -11.97
CA VAL A 47 0.91 0.39 -11.08
C VAL A 47 2.24 1.16 -11.00
N MET A 48 2.45 2.11 -11.90
CA MET A 48 3.64 2.95 -12.01
C MET A 48 3.41 4.39 -11.50
N THR A 49 2.21 4.73 -11.01
CA THR A 49 1.92 6.07 -10.48
C THR A 49 2.70 6.29 -9.17
N PRO A 50 3.53 7.35 -9.07
CA PRO A 50 4.25 7.68 -7.84
C PRO A 50 3.33 8.15 -6.70
N ALA A 51 3.75 7.91 -5.46
CA ALA A 51 3.03 8.34 -4.25
C ALA A 51 2.68 9.83 -4.25
N GLU A 52 3.63 10.69 -4.63
CA GLU A 52 3.43 12.15 -4.69
C GLU A 52 2.32 12.53 -5.69
N GLU A 53 2.29 11.86 -6.85
CA GLU A 53 1.29 12.09 -7.88
C GLU A 53 -0.09 11.61 -7.43
N ALA A 54 -0.19 10.40 -6.88
CA ALA A 54 -1.46 9.89 -6.36
C ALA A 54 -2.03 10.75 -5.22
N LEU A 55 -1.16 11.25 -4.34
CA LEU A 55 -1.56 12.19 -3.29
C LEU A 55 -2.11 13.50 -3.87
N ALA A 56 -1.44 14.05 -4.89
CA ALA A 56 -1.89 15.26 -5.59
C ALA A 56 -3.23 15.05 -6.33
N LEU A 57 -3.43 13.87 -6.93
CA LEU A 57 -4.68 13.48 -7.60
C LEU A 57 -5.84 13.27 -6.63
N ARG A 58 -5.55 13.08 -5.33
CA ARG A 58 -6.54 12.81 -4.27
C ARG A 58 -7.45 11.62 -4.56
N THR A 59 -7.01 10.73 -5.45
CA THR A 59 -7.71 9.51 -5.83
C THR A 59 -6.70 8.42 -6.13
N GLY A 60 -7.02 7.17 -5.79
CA GLY A 60 -6.14 6.02 -6.04
C GLY A 60 -6.76 4.71 -5.57
N VAL A 61 -5.98 3.64 -5.61
CA VAL A 61 -6.35 2.29 -5.13
C VAL A 61 -5.42 1.84 -4.00
N CYS A 62 -5.59 0.60 -3.50
CA CYS A 62 -4.81 0.08 -2.36
C CYS A 62 -3.30 0.19 -2.53
N GLN A 63 -2.80 0.01 -3.75
CA GLN A 63 -1.39 0.25 -4.07
C GLN A 63 -0.94 1.68 -3.78
N ASP A 64 -1.70 2.68 -4.25
CA ASP A 64 -1.34 4.09 -4.10
C ASP A 64 -1.34 4.49 -2.63
N HIS A 65 -2.36 4.07 -1.88
CA HIS A 65 -2.45 4.30 -0.43
C HIS A 65 -1.25 3.70 0.30
N SER A 66 -0.81 2.51 -0.11
CA SER A 66 0.35 1.82 0.45
C SER A 66 1.67 2.52 0.11
N HIS A 67 1.84 3.04 -1.11
CA HIS A 67 3.02 3.82 -1.49
C HIS A 67 3.07 5.15 -0.75
N ILE A 68 1.95 5.87 -0.65
CA ILE A 68 1.83 7.13 0.11
C ILE A 68 2.19 6.88 1.57
N PHE A 69 1.62 5.85 2.21
CA PHE A 69 1.95 5.51 3.59
C PHE A 69 3.44 5.18 3.75
N ALA A 70 3.98 4.29 2.92
CA ALA A 70 5.38 3.89 3.01
C ALA A 70 6.33 5.07 2.79
N ALA A 71 6.03 5.98 1.86
CA ALA A 71 6.83 7.17 1.61
C ALA A 71 6.78 8.15 2.79
N ALA A 72 5.59 8.45 3.32
CA ALA A 72 5.41 9.36 4.44
C ALA A 72 6.00 8.80 5.75
N ALA A 73 5.81 7.51 6.03
CA ALA A 73 6.42 6.85 7.20
C ALA A 73 7.95 6.88 7.14
N ARG A 74 8.55 6.66 5.96
CA ARG A 74 10.00 6.81 5.76
C ARG A 74 10.47 8.25 5.97
N ALA A 75 9.71 9.24 5.48
CA ALA A 75 10.01 10.65 5.71
C ALA A 75 9.92 11.03 7.21
N MET A 76 9.10 10.32 7.99
CA MET A 76 9.03 10.44 9.45
C MET A 76 10.17 9.71 10.20
N GLY A 77 11.03 8.98 9.48
CA GLY A 77 12.16 8.23 10.05
C GLY A 77 11.88 6.75 10.34
N PHE A 78 10.68 6.23 10.01
CA PHE A 78 10.35 4.83 10.23
C PHE A 78 10.84 3.95 9.07
N PRO A 79 11.48 2.80 9.34
CA PRO A 79 11.60 1.75 8.35
C PRO A 79 10.19 1.31 7.94
N ALA A 80 9.84 1.49 6.66
CA ALA A 80 8.54 1.07 6.13
C ALA A 80 8.71 0.26 4.85
N ARG A 81 7.80 -0.67 4.58
CA ARG A 81 7.79 -1.53 3.39
C ARG A 81 6.40 -1.65 2.80
N TYR A 82 6.37 -1.82 1.49
CA TYR A 82 5.17 -2.16 0.75
C TYR A 82 4.92 -3.66 0.89
N VAL A 83 3.65 -4.04 1.01
CA VAL A 83 3.21 -5.43 1.11
C VAL A 83 2.18 -5.72 0.04
N SER A 84 2.36 -6.83 -0.66
CA SER A 84 1.33 -7.42 -1.52
C SER A 84 0.88 -8.75 -0.93
N GLY A 85 -0.39 -9.06 -1.12
CA GLY A 85 -0.98 -10.28 -0.59
C GLY A 85 -2.43 -10.45 -0.98
N TYR A 86 -3.14 -11.19 -0.14
CA TYR A 86 -4.57 -11.43 -0.28
C TYR A 86 -5.33 -10.89 0.91
N LEU A 87 -6.54 -10.40 0.67
CA LEU A 87 -7.50 -10.02 1.68
C LEU A 87 -8.78 -10.82 1.50
N MET A 88 -9.14 -11.63 2.50
CA MET A 88 -10.43 -12.29 2.54
C MET A 88 -11.53 -11.26 2.84
N MET A 89 -12.45 -11.04 1.89
CA MET A 89 -13.66 -10.23 2.13
C MET A 89 -14.87 -11.15 2.27
N ASP A 90 -15.77 -10.87 3.23
CA ASP A 90 -16.89 -11.77 3.57
C ASP A 90 -17.95 -11.96 2.45
N ALA A 91 -17.89 -11.17 1.37
CA ALA A 91 -19.00 -11.00 0.43
C ALA A 91 -18.84 -11.67 -0.96
N ALA A 92 -17.76 -12.41 -1.27
CA ALA A 92 -17.62 -13.05 -2.59
C ALA A 92 -16.82 -14.37 -2.59
N VAL A 93 -17.40 -15.42 -3.19
CA VAL A 93 -16.84 -16.79 -3.34
C VAL A 93 -15.76 -16.86 -4.45
N GLN A 94 -15.70 -15.87 -5.34
CA GLN A 94 -14.64 -15.71 -6.33
C GLN A 94 -14.00 -14.34 -6.14
N GLN A 95 -12.80 -14.30 -5.58
CA GLN A 95 -12.06 -13.05 -5.43
C GLN A 95 -10.72 -13.18 -6.15
N ALA A 96 -10.50 -12.32 -7.14
CA ALA A 96 -9.15 -11.93 -7.53
C ALA A 96 -8.59 -11.04 -6.40
N ALA A 97 -8.37 -11.61 -5.22
CA ALA A 97 -8.22 -10.89 -3.95
C ALA A 97 -6.85 -10.22 -3.77
N SER A 98 -6.13 -9.90 -4.85
CA SER A 98 -4.83 -9.25 -4.72
C SER A 98 -5.01 -7.91 -4.05
N HIS A 99 -4.37 -7.71 -2.91
CA HIS A 99 -4.46 -6.51 -2.12
C HIS A 99 -3.07 -6.00 -1.75
N ALA A 100 -3.00 -4.74 -1.34
CA ALA A 100 -1.78 -4.10 -0.94
C ALA A 100 -1.98 -3.24 0.31
N TRP A 101 -1.01 -3.30 1.20
CA TRP A 101 -0.93 -2.47 2.39
C TRP A 101 0.54 -2.10 2.67
N ALA A 102 0.77 -1.31 3.72
CA ALA A 102 2.12 -0.98 4.16
C ALA A 102 2.39 -1.52 5.56
N GLU A 103 3.65 -1.80 5.85
CA GLU A 103 4.11 -2.08 7.20
C GLU A 103 5.17 -1.06 7.61
N ALA A 104 5.18 -0.64 8.87
CA ALA A 104 6.24 0.17 9.46
C ALA A 104 6.80 -0.51 10.71
N HIS A 105 8.11 -0.42 10.90
CA HIS A 105 8.78 -0.99 12.05
C HIS A 105 8.71 -0.01 13.24
N VAL A 106 8.02 -0.41 14.30
CA VAL A 106 7.90 0.32 15.56
C VAL A 106 8.82 -0.32 16.59
N GLN A 107 9.67 0.48 17.24
CA GLN A 107 10.60 -0.04 18.25
C GLN A 107 9.81 -0.70 19.40
N GLY A 108 10.19 -1.93 19.73
CA GLY A 108 9.51 -2.73 20.77
C GLY A 108 8.28 -3.52 20.29
N LEU A 109 7.70 -3.19 19.13
CA LEU A 109 6.57 -3.93 18.54
C LEU A 109 6.96 -4.72 17.29
N GLY A 110 8.05 -4.33 16.61
CA GLY A 110 8.45 -4.91 15.33
C GLY A 110 7.65 -4.32 14.16
N TRP A 111 7.39 -5.13 13.14
CA TRP A 111 6.64 -4.69 11.96
C TRP A 111 5.14 -4.66 12.26
N VAL A 112 4.55 -3.47 12.19
CA VAL A 112 3.12 -3.23 12.35
C VAL A 112 2.52 -2.88 10.99
N ALA A 113 1.35 -3.45 10.69
CA ALA A 113 0.68 -3.31 9.40
C ALA A 113 -0.40 -2.21 9.44
N PHE A 114 -0.52 -1.51 8.32
CA PHE A 114 -1.43 -0.38 8.11
C PHE A 114 -2.03 -0.46 6.70
N ASP A 115 -3.34 -0.70 6.63
CA ASP A 115 -4.10 -0.63 5.39
C ASP A 115 -4.84 0.71 5.34
N ALA A 116 -4.22 1.71 4.73
CA ALA A 116 -4.80 3.04 4.58
C ALA A 116 -5.97 3.10 3.59
N ALA A 117 -6.14 2.11 2.71
CA ALA A 117 -7.28 2.06 1.81
C ALA A 117 -8.56 1.62 2.53
N ASN A 118 -8.43 0.70 3.49
CA ASN A 118 -9.55 0.24 4.32
C ASN A 118 -9.64 0.93 5.69
N GLY A 119 -8.61 1.66 6.11
CA GLY A 119 -8.53 2.31 7.42
C GLY A 119 -8.39 1.32 8.58
N ILE A 120 -7.80 0.14 8.32
CA ILE A 120 -7.71 -0.98 9.26
C ILE A 120 -6.25 -1.37 9.45
N SER A 121 -5.88 -1.79 10.66
CA SER A 121 -4.65 -2.57 10.85
C SER A 121 -4.95 -4.03 10.53
N PRO A 122 -4.27 -4.62 9.54
CA PRO A 122 -4.50 -5.99 9.10
C PRO A 122 -4.66 -7.01 10.22
N ASP A 123 -5.69 -7.85 10.09
CA ASP A 123 -6.02 -8.97 10.97
C ASP A 123 -5.81 -10.31 10.25
N GLU A 124 -6.36 -11.39 10.81
CA GLU A 124 -6.25 -12.76 10.29
C GLU A 124 -6.78 -12.97 8.86
N ARG A 125 -7.53 -12.01 8.31
CA ARG A 125 -8.02 -12.06 6.92
C ARG A 125 -6.96 -11.69 5.88
N TYR A 126 -5.81 -11.18 6.32
CA TYR A 126 -4.73 -10.72 5.44
C TYR A 126 -3.63 -11.78 5.34
N VAL A 127 -3.38 -12.25 4.13
CA VAL A 127 -2.31 -13.19 3.83
C VAL A 127 -1.22 -12.47 3.05
N ARG A 128 -0.07 -12.23 3.70
CA ARG A 128 1.10 -11.62 3.06
C ARG A 128 1.76 -12.58 2.08
N VAL A 129 2.01 -12.11 0.86
CA VAL A 129 2.72 -12.89 -0.18
C VAL A 129 4.13 -12.36 -0.39
N ALA A 130 4.29 -11.05 -0.58
CA ALA A 130 5.59 -10.43 -0.79
C ALA A 130 5.72 -9.09 -0.09
N THR A 131 6.96 -8.68 0.17
CA THR A 131 7.28 -7.35 0.69
C THR A 131 8.44 -6.75 -0.06
N GLY A 132 8.42 -5.42 -0.21
CA GLY A 132 9.42 -4.72 -0.99
C GLY A 132 9.50 -3.23 -0.64
N ARG A 133 10.39 -2.50 -1.31
CA ARG A 133 10.47 -1.05 -1.13
C ARG A 133 9.30 -0.33 -1.79
N ASP A 134 8.79 -0.89 -2.87
CA ASP A 134 7.61 -0.46 -3.62
C ASP A 134 6.95 -1.67 -4.31
N TYR A 135 6.00 -1.41 -5.22
CA TYR A 135 5.26 -2.45 -5.94
C TYR A 135 6.17 -3.34 -6.80
N ARG A 136 7.25 -2.80 -7.38
CA ARG A 136 8.13 -3.55 -8.30
C ARG A 136 8.90 -4.65 -7.59
N ASP A 137 9.27 -4.42 -6.32
CA ASP A 137 9.92 -5.41 -5.47
C ASP A 137 8.93 -6.47 -4.92
N ALA A 138 7.61 -6.25 -5.06
CA ALA A 138 6.55 -7.08 -4.47
C ALA A 138 5.44 -7.44 -5.46
N SER A 139 5.68 -7.36 -6.77
CA SER A 139 4.64 -7.63 -7.77
C SER A 139 4.26 -9.12 -7.72
N PRO A 140 2.96 -9.46 -7.59
CA PRO A 140 2.51 -10.85 -7.51
C PRO A 140 2.80 -11.64 -8.79
N VAL A 141 2.91 -10.95 -9.93
CA VAL A 141 3.30 -11.51 -11.23
C VAL A 141 4.33 -10.58 -11.86
N SER A 142 5.47 -11.12 -12.28
CA SER A 142 6.53 -10.39 -12.98
C SER A 142 6.96 -11.18 -14.21
N GLY A 143 7.08 -10.52 -15.36
CA GLY A 143 7.44 -11.20 -16.61
C GLY A 143 8.00 -10.23 -17.65
N ILE A 144 8.79 -10.77 -18.58
CA ILE A 144 9.37 -10.01 -19.71
C ILE A 144 8.68 -10.50 -20.99
N ARG A 145 8.21 -9.55 -21.81
CA ARG A 145 7.64 -9.84 -23.14
C ARG A 145 8.65 -9.50 -24.22
N LEU A 146 8.93 -10.47 -25.10
CA LEU A 146 9.72 -10.27 -26.32
C LEU A 146 8.86 -10.64 -27.54
N GLY A 147 8.58 -9.68 -28.42
CA GLY A 147 7.80 -9.90 -29.66
C GLY A 147 6.33 -9.51 -29.59
N GLN A 148 5.57 -9.80 -30.66
CA GLN A 148 4.13 -9.53 -30.75
C GLN A 148 3.31 -10.80 -30.48
N ALA A 149 2.93 -11.03 -29.23
CA ALA A 149 1.96 -12.05 -28.82
C ALA A 149 0.86 -11.43 -27.94
N GLN A 150 -0.33 -12.03 -27.96
CA GLN A 150 -1.41 -11.84 -26.97
C GLN A 150 -1.23 -12.90 -25.88
N GLU A 151 -1.14 -12.46 -24.62
CA GLU A 151 -1.04 -13.34 -23.45
C GLU A 151 -2.24 -13.09 -22.54
N GLN A 152 -2.83 -14.16 -22.01
CA GLN A 152 -3.87 -14.09 -20.99
C GLN A 152 -3.44 -14.94 -19.80
N LEU A 153 -3.30 -14.32 -18.63
CA LEU A 153 -3.06 -15.01 -17.38
C LEU A 153 -4.37 -15.01 -16.56
N ALA A 154 -4.93 -16.19 -16.32
CA ALA A 154 -6.05 -16.38 -15.41
C ALA A 154 -5.50 -16.92 -14.08
N VAL A 155 -5.72 -16.18 -12.99
CA VAL A 155 -5.37 -16.62 -11.63
C VAL A 155 -6.65 -16.75 -10.83
N THR A 156 -6.88 -17.92 -10.24
CA THR A 156 -7.97 -18.16 -9.30
C THR A 156 -7.38 -18.45 -7.94
N VAL A 157 -7.81 -17.69 -6.93
CA VAL A 157 -7.41 -17.90 -5.54
C VAL A 157 -8.68 -18.15 -4.74
N THR A 158 -8.69 -19.25 -4.00
CA THR A 158 -9.75 -19.60 -3.05
C THR A 158 -9.15 -19.57 -1.66
N VAL A 159 -9.76 -18.81 -0.75
CA VAL A 159 -9.39 -18.81 0.67
C VAL A 159 -10.55 -19.42 1.43
N GLU A 160 -10.32 -20.54 2.11
CA GLU A 160 -11.33 -21.30 2.87
C GLU A 160 -10.94 -21.31 4.37
N GLN A 161 -11.95 -21.35 5.25
CA GLN A 161 -11.79 -21.52 6.69
C GLN A 161 -11.57 -22.99 7.07
#